data_AF-A0A949EXR7-F1
#
_entry.id   AF-A0A949EXR7-F1
#
_cell.length_a   1.000
_cell.length_b   1.000
_cell.length_c   1.000
_cell.angle_alpha   90.00
_cell.angle_beta   90.00
_cell.angle_gamma   90.00
#
_symmetry.space_group_name_H-M   'P 1'
#
loop_
_entity.id
_entity.type
_entity.pdbx_description
1 polymer ?
#
loop_
_entity_poly.entity_id
_entity_poly.type
_entity_poly.pdbx_seq_one_letter_code
_entity_poly.pdbx_strand_id
1 'polypeptide(L)'
;MINSKFIEPYKGEPDVSRLISAFRRQPADRVPNFEILIEDKHVESFLGRYAGNTLAYGGDPAKGVVDPDVVRPMYPDDYIDLCNIIG
;
A
#
# COMPACT_ATOMS: atom_id res chain seq x y z
N MET A 1 -2.69 11.29 -15.27
CA MET A 1 -1.87 11.81 -14.16
C MET A 1 -2.83 12.13 -13.03
N ILE A 2 -2.89 11.30 -11.98
CA ILE A 2 -3.70 11.60 -10.79
C ILE A 2 -2.84 12.52 -9.93
N ASN A 3 -3.25 13.78 -9.82
CA ASN A 3 -2.59 14.79 -9.01
C ASN A 3 -2.95 14.52 -7.54
N SER A 4 -2.04 13.92 -6.77
CA SER A 4 -2.26 13.48 -5.38
C SER A 4 -2.56 14.62 -4.41
N LYS A 5 -2.47 15.88 -4.85
CA LYS A 5 -2.90 17.07 -4.08
C LYS A 5 -4.42 17.15 -3.78
N PHE A 6 -5.23 16.19 -4.24
CA PHE A 6 -6.69 16.23 -4.12
C PHE A 6 -7.35 14.98 -3.53
N ILE A 7 -6.59 14.02 -2.99
CA ILE A 7 -7.22 12.93 -2.26
C ILE A 7 -7.49 13.44 -0.85
N GLU A 8 -8.76 13.70 -0.54
CA GLU A 8 -9.12 13.97 0.85
C GLU A 8 -8.71 12.75 1.69
N PRO A 9 -7.90 12.94 2.75
CA PRO A 9 -7.55 11.85 3.65
C PRO A 9 -8.84 11.21 4.14
N TYR A 10 -8.87 9.88 4.14
CA TYR A 10 -10.02 9.16 4.67
C TYR A 10 -10.26 9.58 6.13
N LYS A 11 -11.51 9.94 6.45
CA LYS A 11 -11.91 10.33 7.81
C LYS A 11 -12.14 9.09 8.67
N GLY A 12 -11.06 8.57 9.24
CA GLY A 12 -11.12 7.55 10.28
C GLY A 12 -9.77 6.90 10.55
N GLU A 13 -9.55 6.52 11.80
CA GLU A 13 -8.31 5.88 12.23
C GLU A 13 -8.22 4.43 11.74
N PRO A 14 -7.00 3.90 11.54
CA PRO A 14 -6.78 2.46 11.43
C PRO A 14 -7.39 1.73 12.64
N ASP A 15 -8.16 0.67 12.38
CA ASP A 15 -8.73 -0.18 13.43
C ASP A 15 -8.54 -1.65 13.06
N VAL A 16 -7.66 -2.33 13.80
CA VAL A 16 -7.36 -3.75 13.64
C VAL A 16 -8.58 -4.63 13.94
N SER A 17 -9.50 -4.16 14.79
CA SER A 17 -10.72 -4.88 15.15
C SER A 17 -11.61 -5.07 13.92
N ARG A 18 -11.63 -4.09 13.01
CA ARG A 18 -12.34 -4.18 11.72
C ARG A 18 -11.84 -5.35 10.87
N LEU A 19 -10.52 -5.50 10.78
CA LEU A 19 -9.90 -6.61 10.02
C LEU A 19 -10.25 -7.96 10.64
N ILE A 20 -10.15 -8.08 11.97
CA ILE A 20 -10.47 -9.32 12.69
C ILE A 20 -11.96 -9.68 12.52
N SER A 21 -12.86 -8.69 12.62
CA SER A 21 -14.30 -8.89 12.42
C SER A 21 -14.60 -9.40 11.01
N ALA A 22 -13.99 -8.80 9.98
CA ALA A 22 -14.13 -9.26 8.60
C ALA A 22 -13.65 -10.72 8.42
N PHE A 23 -12.48 -11.09 8.96
CA PHE A 23 -11.98 -12.47 8.92
C PHE A 23 -12.89 -13.47 9.64
N ARG A 24 -13.57 -13.04 10.70
CA ARG A 24 -14.53 -13.86 11.47
C ARG A 24 -15.95 -13.82 10.92
N ARG A 25 -16.17 -13.18 9.75
CA ARG A 25 -17.50 -12.95 9.15
C ARG A 25 -18.49 -12.29 10.11
N GLN A 26 -17.99 -11.40 10.96
CA GLN A 26 -18.79 -10.57 11.84
C GLN A 26 -19.11 -9.23 11.17
N PRO A 27 -20.13 -8.50 11.62
CA PRO A 27 -20.38 -7.14 11.17
C PRO A 27 -19.15 -6.24 11.36
N ALA A 28 -18.85 -5.43 10.35
CA ALA A 28 -17.86 -4.37 10.37
C ALA A 28 -18.51 -3.08 9.86
N ASP A 29 -18.07 -1.93 10.36
CA ASP A 29 -18.55 -0.60 9.97
C ASP A 29 -18.24 -0.26 8.50
N ARG A 30 -17.18 -0.85 7.94
CA ARG A 30 -16.79 -0.80 6.53
C ARG A 30 -15.90 -1.99 6.15
N VAL A 31 -15.65 -2.16 4.86
CA VAL A 31 -14.64 -3.12 4.37
C VAL A 31 -13.26 -2.66 4.87
N PRO A 32 -12.47 -3.51 5.55
CA PRO A 32 -11.10 -3.17 5.91
C PRO A 32 -10.27 -2.95 4.65
N ASN A 33 -9.46 -1.90 4.64
CA ASN A 33 -8.43 -1.74 3.63
C ASN A 33 -7.37 -2.83 3.87
N PHE A 34 -7.26 -3.77 2.94
CA PHE A 34 -6.29 -4.87 2.99
C PHE A 34 -5.67 -5.01 1.61
N GLU A 35 -5.08 -3.91 1.13
CA GLU A 35 -4.37 -3.91 -0.15
C GLU A 35 -3.03 -4.61 0.03
N ILE A 36 -2.91 -5.82 -0.52
CA ILE A 36 -1.68 -6.61 -0.47
C ILE A 36 -0.64 -6.04 -1.45
N LEU A 37 -1.11 -5.50 -2.58
CA LEU A 37 -0.26 -5.00 -3.64
C LEU A 37 -0.80 -3.67 -4.19
N ILE A 38 -0.10 -2.59 -3.92
CA ILE A 38 -0.24 -1.34 -4.68
C ILE A 38 0.92 -1.28 -5.66
N GLU A 39 0.58 -1.28 -6.95
CA GLU A 39 1.55 -1.31 -8.06
C GLU A 39 2.49 -0.10 -8.06
N ASP A 40 3.70 -0.30 -8.59
CA ASP A 40 4.80 0.66 -8.57
C ASP A 40 4.42 2.05 -9.09
N LYS A 41 3.70 2.11 -10.22
CA LYS A 41 3.21 3.38 -10.79
C LYS A 41 2.21 4.10 -9.90
N HIS A 42 1.42 3.36 -9.13
CA HIS A 42 0.49 3.97 -8.18
C HIS A 42 1.24 4.47 -6.96
N VAL A 43 2.13 3.65 -6.37
CA VAL A 43 2.99 4.07 -5.26
C VAL A 43 3.80 5.32 -5.63
N GLU A 44 4.42 5.33 -6.80
CA GLU A 44 5.17 6.49 -7.30
C GLU A 44 4.27 7.72 -7.48
N SER A 45 3.04 7.54 -7.97
CA SER A 45 2.06 8.62 -8.07
C SER A 45 1.62 9.16 -6.71
N PHE A 46 1.57 8.34 -5.66
CA PHE A 46 1.22 8.77 -4.30
C PHE A 46 2.39 9.50 -3.63
N LEU A 47 3.58 8.89 -3.65
CA LEU A 47 4.76 9.39 -2.93
C LEU A 47 5.52 10.49 -3.68
N GLY A 48 5.28 10.66 -4.99
CA GLY A 48 6.01 11.60 -5.83
C GLY A 48 7.48 11.21 -6.08
N ARG A 49 7.86 9.98 -5.73
CA ARG A 49 9.18 9.38 -5.94
C ARG A 49 9.04 7.88 -6.13
N TYR A 50 9.99 7.28 -6.86
CA TYR A 50 10.02 5.83 -7.03
C TYR A 50 10.32 5.13 -5.69
N ALA A 51 9.45 4.20 -5.30
CA ALA A 51 9.59 3.38 -4.10
C ALA A 51 9.29 1.89 -4.34
N GLY A 52 9.12 1.48 -5.60
CA GLY A 52 8.64 0.15 -5.95
C GLY A 52 7.15 -0.04 -5.67
N ASN A 53 6.71 -1.29 -5.62
CA ASN A 53 5.36 -1.66 -5.21
C ASN A 53 5.35 -2.06 -3.72
N THR A 54 4.18 -2.28 -3.11
CA THR A 54 4.11 -2.61 -1.67
C THR A 54 4.71 -3.95 -1.27
N LEU A 55 5.14 -4.78 -2.23
CA LEU A 55 5.80 -6.06 -1.99
C LEU A 55 7.33 -5.98 -2.22
N ALA A 56 7.80 -5.11 -3.13
CA ALA A 56 9.19 -5.03 -3.51
C ALA A 56 9.60 -3.69 -4.14
N TYR A 57 10.85 -3.30 -3.85
CA TYR A 57 11.60 -2.24 -4.50
C TYR A 57 12.53 -2.84 -5.57
N GLY A 58 12.58 -2.23 -6.75
CA GLY A 58 13.52 -2.60 -7.83
C GLY A 58 13.06 -3.77 -8.72
N GLY A 59 11.86 -4.29 -8.52
CA GLY A 59 11.28 -5.40 -9.29
C GLY A 59 10.52 -6.37 -8.38
N ASP A 60 9.40 -6.92 -8.85
CA ASP A 60 8.55 -7.82 -8.06
C ASP A 60 8.91 -9.30 -8.34
N PRO A 61 9.49 -10.04 -7.37
CA PRO A 61 9.83 -11.46 -7.56
C PRO A 61 8.62 -12.32 -7.94
N ALA A 62 7.42 -11.94 -7.51
CA ALA A 62 6.20 -12.67 -7.83
C ALA A 62 5.80 -12.53 -9.31
N LYS A 63 6.37 -11.54 -10.03
CA LYS A 63 6.15 -11.29 -11.46
C LYS A 63 7.20 -11.95 -12.37
N GLY A 64 8.19 -12.66 -11.82
CA GLY A 64 9.16 -13.44 -12.59
C GLY A 64 10.58 -12.88 -12.54
N VAL A 65 11.27 -12.82 -13.69
CA VAL A 65 12.71 -12.52 -13.80
C VAL A 65 13.02 -11.16 -13.20
N VAL A 66 13.73 -11.19 -12.08
CA VAL A 66 14.23 -10.00 -11.39
C VAL A 66 15.73 -10.14 -11.15
N ASP A 67 16.42 -9.01 -11.09
CA ASP A 67 17.80 -8.97 -10.66
C ASP A 67 17.86 -9.08 -9.12
N PRO A 68 18.36 -10.19 -8.56
CA PRO A 68 18.36 -10.42 -7.12
C PRO A 68 19.25 -9.44 -6.36
N ASP A 69 20.20 -8.77 -7.02
CA ASP A 69 21.07 -7.77 -6.39
C ASP A 69 20.37 -6.41 -6.27
N VAL A 70 19.30 -6.20 -7.04
CA VAL A 70 18.52 -4.96 -7.08
C VAL A 70 17.24 -5.08 -6.27
N VAL A 71 16.62 -6.26 -6.24
CA VAL A 71 15.33 -6.47 -5.58
C VAL A 71 15.45 -6.62 -4.06
N ARG A 72 14.56 -5.94 -3.37
CA ARG A 72 14.40 -5.98 -1.91
C ARG A 72 12.95 -5.69 -1.54
N PRO A 73 12.52 -5.97 -0.30
CA PRO A 73 11.24 -5.44 0.20
C PRO A 73 11.18 -3.91 0.08
N MET A 74 9.98 -3.35 -0.08
CA MET A 74 9.75 -1.91 0.02
C MET A 74 10.33 -1.37 1.34
N TYR A 75 10.87 -0.14 1.31
CA TYR A 75 11.36 0.48 2.55
C TYR A 75 10.19 0.75 3.52
N PRO A 76 10.34 0.44 4.82
CA PRO A 76 9.26 0.62 5.79
C PRO A 76 8.71 2.05 5.86
N ASP A 77 9.59 3.05 5.77
CA ASP A 77 9.19 4.46 5.81
C ASP A 77 8.32 4.84 4.61
N ASP A 78 8.64 4.33 3.43
CA ASP A 78 7.84 4.55 2.21
C ASP A 78 6.45 3.93 2.36
N TYR A 79 6.36 2.76 3.01
CA TYR A 79 5.08 2.10 3.26
C TYR A 79 4.24 2.87 4.27
N ILE A 80 4.86 3.39 5.33
CA ILE A 80 4.19 4.23 6.33
C ILE A 80 3.69 5.54 5.69
N ASP A 81 4.51 6.19 4.86
CA ASP A 81 4.11 7.38 4.10
C ASP A 81 2.91 7.09 3.21
N LEU A 82 2.92 5.95 2.51
CA LEU A 82 1.81 5.52 1.67
C LEU A 82 0.53 5.29 2.50
N CYS A 83 0.62 4.57 3.62
CA CYS A 83 -0.51 4.36 4.54
C CYS A 83 -1.09 5.68 5.07
N ASN A 84 -0.24 6.66 5.42
CA ASN A 84 -0.70 7.97 5.88
C ASN A 84 -1.46 8.76 4.80
N ILE A 85 -1.16 8.52 3.52
CA ILE A 85 -1.86 9.15 2.38
C ILE A 85 -3.21 8.48 2.11
N ILE A 86 -3.24 7.13 2.12
CA ILE A 86 -4.41 6.37 1.65
C ILE A 86 -5.42 5.99 2.75
N GLY A 87 -5.02 6.05 4.03
CA GLY A 87 -5.84 5.64 5.19
C GLY A 87 -5.94 4.13 5.35
#